data_AF-A0A2V6NW38-F1
#
_entry.id   AF-A0A2V6NW38-F1
#
_cell.length_a   1.000
_cell.length_b   1.000
_cell.length_c   1.000
_cell.angle_alpha   90.00
_cell.angle_beta   90.00
_cell.angle_gamma   90.00
#
_symmetry.space_group_name_H-M   'P 1'
#
loop_
_entity.id
_entity.type
_entity.pdbx_description
1 polymer ?
#
loop_
_entity_poly.entity_id
_entity_poly.type
_entity_poly.pdbx_seq_one_letter_code
_entity_poly.pdbx_strand_id
1 'polypeptide(L)'
;MRGYSFMRCIGRLKPGITMQQAQATMPALEQGYRAQHPETADCTWTSVLVSATEDVTGDLRPAFVTLLIAVGAVLMIACSNVANLLLVRFSGRRREIALRMALGANRRNVVRLFVLESATLSVIAGIIGLCLALWIVDLVPKIAGDNVPLEGGIKLHWAVLVFTLLLSLLTGLSMGCYPAWQSSRADLIEGLKESNRTMSASRGQHRFRRGLVSVQVALSMVLLAAAAMLASSFVRLSNQETGFRSDHVWAAGIGLPAGRYPDPASRARFAQRLVEEVQASPGVEVAATVDAVPLSGNYSQTPYARTDGNPLPVNQRPLGLTRSISPGYFRALRIPLLAGREFTERDAADGPLVVILSSSTAKRLFPNENPLGKQLLFGVDNGNGLVAEVVGVVGDVRSRELAKTNDVEFYRPWPQ
;
A
#
# COMPACT_ATOMS: atom_id res chain seq x y z
N MET A 1 -17.31 4.87 27.08
CA MET A 1 -17.23 3.41 26.89
C MET A 1 -15.84 2.99 27.32
N ARG A 2 -15.70 2.26 28.44
CA ARG A 2 -14.43 1.68 28.91
C ARG A 2 -14.44 0.18 28.58
N GLY A 3 -13.29 -0.44 28.37
CA GLY A 3 -13.21 -1.87 28.01
C GLY A 3 -13.36 -2.20 26.52
N TYR A 4 -13.45 -1.17 25.66
CA TYR A 4 -13.58 -1.33 24.21
C TYR A 4 -12.58 -0.44 23.48
N SER A 5 -12.05 -0.93 22.37
CA SER A 5 -10.87 -0.37 21.73
C SER A 5 -11.01 -0.42 20.21
N PHE A 6 -11.89 0.42 19.72
CA PHE A 6 -12.20 0.57 18.29
C PHE A 6 -12.02 2.02 17.79
N MET A 7 -11.63 2.95 18.68
CA MET A 7 -11.57 4.37 18.34
C MET A 7 -10.20 4.75 17.77
N ARG A 8 -10.21 5.15 16.50
CA ARG A 8 -9.13 5.95 15.91
C ARG A 8 -9.34 7.40 16.34
N CYS A 9 -8.39 7.94 17.09
CA CYS A 9 -8.44 9.31 17.59
C CYS A 9 -7.51 10.20 16.76
N ILE A 10 -8.04 11.33 16.27
CA ILE A 10 -7.25 12.35 15.58
C ILE A 10 -7.11 13.54 16.52
N GLY A 11 -5.87 13.93 16.81
CA GLY A 11 -5.55 15.05 17.70
C GLY A 11 -4.55 16.00 17.06
N ARG A 12 -4.63 17.29 17.42
CA ARG A 12 -3.67 18.31 17.01
C ARG A 12 -2.63 18.52 18.10
N LEU A 13 -1.35 18.36 17.76
CA LEU A 13 -0.24 18.67 18.67
C LEU A 13 -0.22 20.17 19.02
N LYS A 14 0.21 20.48 20.25
CA LYS A 14 0.44 21.87 20.68
C LYS A 14 1.60 22.49 19.86
N PRO A 15 1.56 23.80 19.57
CA PRO A 15 2.66 24.48 18.89
C PRO A 15 3.99 24.25 19.62
N GLY A 16 5.05 23.93 18.87
CA GLY A 16 6.40 23.71 19.42
C GLY A 16 6.69 22.30 19.97
N ILE A 17 5.70 21.40 20.02
CA ILE A 17 5.90 20.01 20.44
C ILE A 17 6.17 19.12 19.22
N THR A 18 7.23 18.32 19.28
CA THR A 18 7.56 17.36 18.22
C THR A 18 6.80 16.04 18.38
N MET A 19 6.66 15.29 17.28
CA MET A 19 6.04 13.96 17.30
C MET A 19 6.74 13.00 18.28
N GLN A 20 8.08 13.06 18.33
CA GLN A 20 8.89 12.25 19.26
C GLN A 20 8.60 12.60 20.73
N GLN A 21 8.42 13.88 21.06
CA GLN A 21 8.08 14.29 22.43
C GLN A 21 6.68 13.81 22.84
N ALA A 22 5.72 13.87 21.91
CA ALA A 22 4.38 13.35 22.14
C ALA A 22 4.39 11.82 22.34
N GLN A 23 5.13 11.09 21.48
CA GLN A 23 5.33 9.64 21.62
C GLN A 23 6.00 9.27 22.95
N ALA A 24 6.97 10.07 23.41
CA ALA A 24 7.65 9.85 24.70
C ALA A 24 6.72 10.06 25.92
N THR A 25 5.64 10.82 25.77
CA THR A 25 4.68 11.08 26.85
C THR A 25 3.60 9.99 26.96
N MET A 26 3.33 9.28 25.86
CA MET A 26 2.29 8.25 25.79
C MET A 26 2.43 7.13 26.85
N PRO A 27 3.61 6.54 27.10
CA PRO A 27 3.75 5.50 28.11
C PRO A 27 3.32 5.92 29.51
N ALA A 28 3.59 7.18 29.90
CA ALA A 28 3.19 7.69 31.22
C ALA A 28 1.66 7.84 31.35
N LEU A 29 0.99 8.29 30.28
CA LEU A 29 -0.47 8.37 30.22
C LEU A 29 -1.11 6.98 30.28
N GLU A 30 -0.57 6.03 29.51
CA GLU A 30 -1.01 4.64 29.49
C GLU A 30 -0.81 3.97 30.85
N GLN A 31 0.32 4.22 31.51
CA GLN A 31 0.57 3.71 32.87
C GLN A 31 -0.40 4.31 33.89
N GLY A 32 -0.71 5.60 33.78
CA GLY A 32 -1.73 6.25 34.61
C GLY A 32 -3.12 5.64 34.40
N TYR A 33 -3.51 5.39 33.15
CA TYR A 33 -4.77 4.72 32.82
C TYR A 33 -4.81 3.29 33.39
N ARG A 34 -3.72 2.51 33.22
CA ARG A 34 -3.58 1.16 33.78
C ARG A 34 -3.72 1.13 35.29
N ALA A 35 -3.15 2.11 35.99
CA ALA A 35 -3.22 2.18 37.45
C ALA A 35 -4.64 2.53 37.94
N GLN A 36 -5.39 3.33 37.18
CA GLN A 36 -6.75 3.75 37.53
C GLN A 36 -7.82 2.72 37.13
N HIS A 37 -7.56 1.92 36.09
CA HIS A 37 -8.51 0.98 35.51
C HIS A 37 -7.90 -0.41 35.25
N PRO A 38 -7.22 -1.05 36.22
CA PRO A 38 -6.56 -2.35 36.01
C PRO A 38 -7.52 -3.48 35.61
N GLU A 39 -8.80 -3.36 35.98
CA GLU A 39 -9.87 -4.32 35.71
C GLU A 39 -10.34 -4.33 34.25
N THR A 40 -10.03 -3.29 33.48
CA THR A 40 -10.57 -3.09 32.14
C THR A 40 -9.73 -3.82 31.07
N ALA A 41 -10.41 -4.35 30.03
CA ALA A 41 -9.75 -5.10 28.96
C ALA A 41 -8.78 -4.26 28.11
N ASP A 42 -9.06 -2.95 28.01
CA ASP A 42 -8.28 -1.98 27.24
C ASP A 42 -7.05 -1.46 28.00
N CYS A 43 -6.88 -1.80 29.29
CA CYS A 43 -5.75 -1.30 30.06
C CYS A 43 -4.40 -1.79 29.53
N THR A 44 -4.31 -3.00 28.96
CA THR A 44 -3.06 -3.54 28.41
C THR A 44 -2.71 -2.99 27.03
N TRP A 45 -3.59 -2.18 26.44
CA TRP A 45 -3.38 -1.65 25.10
C TRP A 45 -2.34 -0.54 25.13
N THR A 46 -1.58 -0.44 24.04
CA THR A 46 -0.63 0.64 23.80
C THR A 46 -1.04 1.36 22.54
N SER A 47 -1.27 2.65 22.64
CA SER A 47 -1.63 3.49 21.51
C SER A 47 -0.37 3.84 20.73
N VAL A 48 -0.37 3.52 19.44
CA VAL A 48 0.71 3.94 18.55
C VAL A 48 0.36 5.32 18.00
N LEU A 49 1.16 6.31 18.36
CA LEU A 49 0.96 7.67 17.90
C LEU A 49 1.73 7.88 16.59
N VAL A 50 1.00 7.99 15.49
CA VAL A 50 1.53 8.23 14.14
C VAL A 50 1.13 9.61 13.65
N SER A 51 1.91 10.17 12.73
CA SER A 51 1.54 11.43 12.08
C SER A 51 0.31 11.22 11.18
N ALA A 52 -0.55 12.23 11.05
CA ALA A 52 -1.74 12.12 10.20
C ALA A 52 -1.39 11.76 8.74
N THR A 53 -0.25 12.22 8.23
CA THR A 53 0.25 11.84 6.91
C THR A 53 0.61 10.36 6.84
N GLU A 54 1.35 9.85 7.83
CA GLU A 54 1.77 8.44 7.89
C GLU A 54 0.60 7.49 8.13
N ASP A 55 -0.41 7.91 8.89
CA ASP A 55 -1.62 7.13 9.15
C ASP A 55 -2.52 7.00 7.91
N VAL A 56 -2.49 7.99 7.02
CA VAL A 56 -3.27 8.01 5.77
C VAL A 56 -2.53 7.32 4.63
N THR A 57 -1.24 7.60 4.47
CA THR A 57 -0.46 6.97 3.39
C THR A 57 0.06 5.59 3.78
N GLY A 58 0.17 5.28 5.07
CA GLY A 58 1.08 4.22 5.52
C GLY A 58 2.54 4.58 5.24
N ASP A 59 3.44 3.60 5.41
CA ASP A 59 4.83 3.72 4.99
C ASP A 59 4.97 3.41 3.48
N LEU A 60 4.53 4.33 2.62
CA LEU A 60 4.79 4.24 1.16
C LEU A 60 6.23 4.61 0.80
N ARG A 61 7.05 5.00 1.78
CA ARG A 61 8.43 5.41 1.52
C ARG A 61 9.23 4.34 0.78
N PRO A 62 9.16 3.04 1.12
CA PRO A 62 9.85 2.01 0.37
C PRO A 62 9.36 1.95 -1.08
N ALA A 63 8.04 2.04 -1.30
CA ALA A 63 7.47 2.02 -2.65
C ALA A 63 7.95 3.21 -3.50
N PHE A 64 7.94 4.42 -2.95
CA PHE A 64 8.45 5.60 -3.65
C PHE A 64 9.97 5.57 -3.87
N VAL A 65 10.74 5.03 -2.93
CA VAL A 65 12.19 4.84 -3.10
C VAL A 65 12.47 3.81 -4.20
N THR A 66 11.75 2.69 -4.22
CA THR A 66 11.85 1.69 -5.29
C THR A 66 11.47 2.30 -6.65
N LEU A 67 10.40 3.10 -6.71
CA LEU A 67 10.02 3.81 -7.93
C LEU A 67 11.11 4.79 -8.39
N LEU A 68 11.70 5.55 -7.47
CA LEU A 68 12.79 6.48 -7.78
C LEU A 68 14.03 5.76 -8.32
N ILE A 69 14.39 4.62 -7.73
CA ILE A 69 15.48 3.77 -8.21
C ILE A 69 15.17 3.26 -9.62
N ALA A 70 13.95 2.78 -9.87
CA ALA A 70 13.54 2.32 -11.19
C ALA A 70 13.58 3.43 -12.25
N VAL A 71 13.09 4.63 -11.92
CA VAL A 71 13.15 5.80 -12.80
C VAL A 71 14.59 6.22 -13.06
N GLY A 72 15.45 6.21 -12.05
CA GLY A 72 16.89 6.49 -12.20
C GLY A 72 17.60 5.48 -13.11
N ALA A 73 17.21 4.21 -13.01
CA ALA A 73 17.68 3.15 -13.89
C ALA A 73 17.25 3.40 -15.36
N VAL A 74 16.00 3.75 -15.60
CA VAL A 74 15.49 4.14 -16.93
C VAL A 74 16.23 5.36 -17.48
N LEU A 75 16.45 6.38 -16.64
CA LEU A 75 17.22 7.57 -17.01
C LEU A 75 18.65 7.20 -17.44
N MET A 76 19.30 6.26 -16.74
CA MET A 76 20.63 5.79 -17.08
C MET A 76 20.66 5.03 -18.42
N ILE A 77 19.63 4.21 -18.72
CA ILE A 77 19.46 3.61 -20.06
C ILE A 77 19.35 4.69 -21.14
N ALA A 78 18.48 5.68 -20.93
CA ALA A 78 18.25 6.75 -21.89
C ALA A 78 19.53 7.57 -22.13
N CYS A 79 20.25 7.90 -21.06
CA CYS A 79 21.54 8.57 -21.11
C CYS A 79 22.58 7.76 -21.89
N SER A 80 22.68 6.45 -21.64
CA SER A 80 23.57 5.54 -22.39
C SER A 80 23.27 5.54 -23.89
N ASN A 81 21.98 5.50 -24.25
CA ASN A 81 21.55 5.57 -25.65
C ASN A 81 21.96 6.90 -26.30
N VAL A 82 21.71 8.03 -25.64
CA VAL A 82 22.10 9.35 -26.14
C VAL A 82 23.62 9.46 -26.27
N ALA A 83 24.39 8.97 -25.29
CA ALA A 83 25.85 8.91 -25.36
C ALA A 83 26.32 8.16 -26.61
N ASN A 84 25.75 6.98 -26.84
CA ASN A 84 26.08 6.13 -27.98
C ASN A 84 25.76 6.82 -29.32
N LEU A 85 24.61 7.48 -29.42
CA LEU A 85 24.22 8.23 -30.63
C LEU A 85 25.15 9.43 -30.88
N LEU A 86 25.49 10.19 -29.84
CA LEU A 86 26.42 11.30 -29.94
C LEU A 86 27.80 10.80 -30.37
N LEU A 87 28.33 9.75 -29.75
CA LEU A 87 29.62 9.15 -30.13
C LEU A 87 29.68 8.76 -31.62
N VAL A 88 28.61 8.21 -32.17
CA VAL A 88 28.51 7.90 -33.61
C VAL A 88 28.50 9.17 -34.47
N ARG A 89 27.69 10.18 -34.10
CA ARG A 89 27.64 11.47 -34.81
C ARG A 89 28.98 12.20 -34.80
N PHE A 90 29.70 12.18 -33.68
CA PHE A 90 31.03 12.78 -33.55
C PHE A 90 32.08 12.08 -34.42
N SER A 91 32.02 10.74 -34.54
CA SER A 91 32.91 10.01 -35.43
C SER A 91 32.75 10.44 -36.90
N GLY A 92 31.52 10.77 -37.33
CA GLY A 92 31.25 11.29 -38.67
C GLY A 92 31.74 12.72 -38.90
N ARG A 93 31.73 13.57 -37.86
CA ARG A 93 32.19 14.98 -37.91
C ARG A 93 33.69 15.16 -37.64
N ARG A 94 34.45 14.07 -37.47
CA ARG A 94 35.87 14.11 -37.08
C ARG A 94 36.76 14.79 -38.13
N ARG A 95 36.45 14.67 -39.43
CA ARG A 95 37.15 15.37 -40.53
C ARG A 95 36.96 16.90 -40.45
N GLU A 96 35.75 17.37 -40.20
CA GLU A 96 35.44 18.80 -40.05
C GLU A 96 36.18 19.42 -38.85
N ILE A 97 36.22 18.69 -37.72
CA ILE A 97 36.93 19.11 -36.51
C ILE A 97 38.44 19.16 -36.77
N ALA A 98 39.01 18.16 -37.46
CA ALA A 98 40.43 18.14 -37.82
C ALA A 98 40.80 19.31 -38.76
N LEU A 99 39.95 19.63 -39.74
CA LEU A 99 40.16 20.76 -40.64
C LEU A 99 40.10 22.11 -39.90
N ARG A 100 39.12 22.30 -39.00
CA ARG A 100 39.03 23.53 -38.17
C ARG A 100 40.22 23.70 -37.23
N MET A 101 40.70 22.60 -36.65
CA MET A 101 41.90 22.59 -35.82
C MET A 101 43.15 22.93 -36.64
N ALA A 102 43.27 22.44 -37.88
CA ALA A 102 44.37 22.77 -38.80
C ALA A 102 44.37 24.26 -39.22
N LEU A 103 43.20 24.89 -39.27
CA LEU A 103 43.04 26.33 -39.52
C LEU A 103 43.25 27.21 -38.27
N GLY A 104 43.70 26.64 -37.14
CA GLY A 104 44.07 27.39 -35.92
C GLY A 104 42.95 27.57 -34.90
N ALA A 105 41.81 26.88 -35.02
CA ALA A 105 40.75 26.97 -34.02
C ALA A 105 41.20 26.37 -32.67
N ASN A 106 40.98 27.11 -31.58
CA ASN A 106 41.27 26.65 -30.22
C ASN A 106 40.32 25.50 -29.82
N ARG A 107 40.86 24.41 -29.23
CA ARG A 107 40.10 23.24 -28.75
C ARG A 107 38.93 23.63 -27.85
N ARG A 108 39.08 24.68 -27.05
CA ARG A 108 38.02 25.21 -26.17
C ARG A 108 36.78 25.70 -26.92
N ASN A 109 36.95 26.29 -28.12
CA ASN A 109 35.84 26.81 -28.91
C ASN A 109 35.00 25.68 -29.52
N VAL A 110 35.66 24.60 -29.94
CA VAL A 110 35.00 23.40 -30.45
C VAL A 110 34.19 22.73 -29.33
N VAL A 111 34.78 22.53 -28.15
CA VAL A 111 34.08 21.94 -26.99
C VAL A 111 32.90 22.82 -26.56
N ARG A 112 33.07 24.14 -26.50
CA ARG A 112 32.01 25.09 -26.10
C ARG A 112 30.79 25.02 -27.01
N LEU A 113 30.98 24.89 -28.32
CA LEU A 113 29.89 24.78 -29.29
C LEU A 113 29.03 23.54 -29.03
N PHE A 114 29.65 22.38 -28.84
CA PHE A 114 28.93 21.13 -28.60
C PHE A 114 28.26 21.06 -27.23
N VAL A 115 28.89 21.67 -26.21
CA VAL A 115 28.28 21.80 -24.88
C VAL A 115 27.04 22.70 -24.96
N LEU A 116 27.08 23.80 -25.71
CA LEU A 116 25.92 24.68 -25.92
C LEU A 116 24.80 23.95 -26.69
N GLU A 117 25.13 23.23 -27.76
CA GLU A 117 24.16 22.44 -28.53
C GLU A 117 23.50 21.34 -27.68
N SER A 118 24.26 20.68 -26.80
CA SER A 118 23.72 19.66 -25.88
C SER A 118 22.89 20.29 -24.76
N ALA A 119 23.30 21.46 -24.27
CA ALA A 119 22.58 22.20 -23.23
C ALA A 119 21.23 22.69 -23.73
N THR A 120 21.14 23.25 -24.95
CA THR A 120 19.86 23.70 -25.51
C THR A 120 18.88 22.55 -25.70
N LEU A 121 19.33 21.41 -26.23
CA LEU A 121 18.50 20.21 -26.35
C LEU A 121 18.01 19.70 -24.99
N SER A 122 18.85 19.75 -23.97
CA SER A 122 18.50 19.30 -22.61
C SER A 122 17.51 20.24 -21.93
N VAL A 123 17.61 21.55 -22.15
CA VAL A 123 16.62 22.52 -21.68
C VAL A 123 15.27 22.27 -22.34
N ILE A 124 15.23 22.07 -23.66
CA ILE A 124 13.99 21.78 -24.39
C ILE A 124 13.37 20.47 -23.89
N ALA A 125 14.17 19.41 -23.75
CA ALA A 125 13.70 18.12 -23.22
C ALA A 125 13.17 18.25 -21.79
N GLY A 126 13.84 19.05 -20.95
CA GLY A 126 13.42 19.32 -19.58
C GLY A 126 12.09 20.07 -19.51
N ILE A 127 11.87 21.08 -20.36
CA ILE A 127 10.60 21.82 -20.46
C ILE A 127 9.48 20.89 -20.92
N ILE A 128 9.71 20.10 -21.97
CA ILE A 128 8.71 19.14 -22.46
C ILE A 128 8.35 18.12 -21.39
N GLY A 129 9.36 17.54 -20.73
CA GLY A 129 9.17 16.58 -19.64
C GLY A 129 8.40 17.20 -18.47
N LEU A 130 8.65 18.47 -18.17
CA LEU A 130 7.93 19.18 -17.12
C LEU A 130 6.46 19.43 -17.48
N CYS A 131 6.17 19.87 -18.70
CA CYS A 131 4.79 20.04 -19.16
C CYS A 131 4.02 18.71 -19.13
N LEU A 132 4.66 17.61 -19.53
CA LEU A 132 4.09 16.27 -19.41
C LEU A 132 3.84 15.88 -17.94
N ALA A 133 4.77 16.19 -17.04
CA ALA A 133 4.62 15.90 -15.62
C ALA A 133 3.43 16.66 -15.02
N LEU A 134 3.23 17.94 -15.36
CA LEU A 134 2.06 18.71 -14.92
C LEU A 134 0.75 18.05 -15.37
N TRP A 135 0.70 17.55 -16.60
CA TRP A 135 -0.49 16.88 -17.11
C TRP A 135 -0.75 15.50 -16.48
N ILE A 136 0.31 14.71 -16.26
CA ILE A 136 0.21 13.36 -15.67
C ILE A 136 -0.16 13.43 -14.19
N VAL A 137 0.42 14.38 -13.44
CA VAL A 137 0.16 14.53 -11.99
C VAL A 137 -1.33 14.78 -11.73
N ASP A 138 -2.01 15.52 -12.60
CA ASP A 138 -3.46 15.77 -12.50
C ASP A 138 -4.31 14.56 -12.92
N LEU A 139 -3.74 13.62 -13.68
CA LEU A 139 -4.44 12.43 -14.18
C LEU A 139 -4.37 11.26 -13.19
N VAL A 140 -3.26 11.12 -12.46
CA VAL A 140 -3.04 9.99 -11.52
C VAL A 140 -4.17 9.84 -10.50
N PRO A 141 -4.64 10.90 -9.80
CA PRO A 141 -5.75 10.77 -8.85
C PRO A 141 -7.05 10.31 -9.50
N LYS A 142 -7.30 10.70 -10.76
CA LYS A 142 -8.52 10.32 -11.50
C LYS A 142 -8.54 8.84 -11.87
N ILE A 143 -7.35 8.24 -12.06
CA ILE A 143 -7.21 6.81 -12.39
C ILE A 143 -7.18 5.96 -11.11
N ALA A 144 -6.59 6.47 -10.02
CA ALA A 144 -6.50 5.76 -8.75
C ALA A 144 -7.86 5.56 -8.05
N GLY A 145 -8.87 6.37 -8.40
CA GLY A 145 -10.20 6.35 -7.81
C GLY A 145 -10.21 6.74 -6.32
N ASP A 146 -11.36 6.58 -5.66
CA ASP A 146 -11.56 6.91 -4.24
C ASP A 146 -10.83 5.97 -3.27
N ASN A 147 -10.10 4.97 -3.78
CA ASN A 147 -9.45 3.93 -2.97
C ASN A 147 -8.09 4.38 -2.39
N VAL A 148 -7.54 5.50 -2.85
CA VAL A 148 -6.33 6.09 -2.26
C VAL A 148 -6.69 7.48 -1.74
N PRO A 149 -6.62 7.73 -0.42
CA PRO A 149 -6.94 9.03 0.19
C PRO A 149 -5.83 10.06 -0.12
N LEU A 150 -5.72 10.45 -1.39
CA LEU A 150 -4.87 11.55 -1.89
C LEU A 150 -5.59 12.90 -1.76
N GLU A 151 -6.42 13.05 -0.72
CA GLU A 151 -7.15 14.28 -0.43
C GLU A 151 -6.16 15.37 0.03
N GLY A 152 -5.81 16.24 -0.92
CA GLY A 152 -4.82 17.31 -0.73
C GLY A 152 -4.24 17.84 -2.03
N GLY A 153 -4.39 17.09 -3.13
CA GLY A 153 -3.86 17.42 -4.44
C GLY A 153 -2.34 17.22 -4.47
N ILE A 154 -1.86 16.39 -5.38
CA ILE A 154 -0.42 16.24 -5.62
C ILE A 154 0.05 17.54 -6.27
N LYS A 155 0.62 18.44 -5.47
CA LYS A 155 1.15 19.71 -5.97
C LYS A 155 2.62 19.55 -6.30
N LEU A 156 3.00 20.04 -7.47
CA LEU A 156 4.40 20.07 -7.86
C LEU A 156 5.14 21.10 -7.00
N HIS A 157 5.93 20.61 -6.04
CA HIS A 157 6.76 21.48 -5.22
C HIS A 157 7.91 22.06 -6.06
N TRP A 158 8.28 23.32 -5.79
CA TRP A 158 9.39 24.00 -6.46
C TRP A 158 10.72 23.23 -6.37
N ALA A 159 10.92 22.48 -5.27
CA ALA A 159 12.10 21.62 -5.11
C ALA A 159 12.18 20.53 -6.18
N VAL A 160 11.05 19.95 -6.60
CA VAL A 160 10.97 18.93 -7.66
C VAL A 160 11.25 19.55 -9.02
N LEU A 161 10.75 20.77 -9.26
CA LEU A 161 11.02 21.56 -10.47
C LEU A 161 12.53 21.82 -10.63
N VAL A 162 13.16 22.36 -9.58
CA VAL A 162 14.60 22.63 -9.57
C VAL A 162 15.42 21.35 -9.70
N PHE A 163 15.04 20.30 -8.98
CA PHE A 163 15.71 18.99 -9.08
C PHE A 163 15.66 18.44 -10.50
N THR A 164 14.49 18.45 -11.15
CA THR A 164 14.31 17.95 -12.52
C THR A 164 15.11 18.76 -13.53
N LEU A 165 15.12 20.09 -13.38
CA LEU A 165 15.89 20.99 -14.23
C LEU A 165 17.41 20.75 -14.07
N LEU A 166 17.89 20.63 -12.83
CA LEU A 166 19.29 20.34 -12.54
C LEU A 166 19.70 18.97 -13.09
N LEU A 167 18.84 17.96 -12.94
CA LEU A 167 19.09 16.61 -13.45
C LEU A 167 19.16 16.59 -14.98
N SER A 168 18.23 17.28 -15.66
CA SER A 168 18.27 17.44 -17.12
C SER A 168 19.55 18.13 -17.58
N LEU A 169 19.95 19.22 -16.91
CA LEU A 169 21.17 19.94 -17.25
C LEU A 169 22.42 19.08 -17.01
N LEU A 170 22.48 18.35 -15.89
CA LEU A 170 23.58 17.45 -15.54
C LEU A 170 23.72 16.32 -16.56
N THR A 171 22.60 15.71 -16.99
CA THR A 171 22.61 14.67 -18.02
C THR A 171 23.08 15.23 -19.35
N GLY A 172 22.56 16.38 -19.78
CA GLY A 172 23.00 17.10 -20.99
C GLY A 172 24.49 17.44 -21.00
N LEU A 173 25.00 18.01 -19.91
CA LEU A 173 26.40 18.36 -19.73
C LEU A 173 27.28 17.11 -19.74
N SER A 174 26.88 16.07 -19.02
CA SER A 174 27.63 14.81 -18.97
C SER A 174 27.72 14.16 -20.35
N MET A 175 26.63 14.15 -21.11
CA MET A 175 26.57 13.59 -22.47
C MET A 175 27.26 14.46 -23.52
N GLY A 176 27.29 15.79 -23.36
CA GLY A 176 27.96 16.72 -24.27
C GLY A 176 29.46 16.87 -24.02
N CYS A 177 29.88 16.92 -22.75
CA CYS A 177 31.29 17.07 -22.37
C CYS A 177 32.11 15.80 -22.63
N TYR A 178 31.52 14.62 -22.44
CA TYR A 178 32.23 13.34 -22.58
C TYR A 178 32.82 13.10 -23.99
N PRO A 179 32.04 13.13 -25.09
CA PRO A 179 32.57 12.93 -26.43
C PRO A 179 33.45 14.12 -26.89
N ALA A 180 33.15 15.34 -26.45
CA ALA A 180 33.95 16.53 -26.75
C ALA A 180 35.35 16.44 -26.13
N TRP A 181 35.45 15.97 -24.89
CA TRP A 181 36.74 15.77 -24.22
C TRP A 181 37.54 14.62 -24.84
N GLN A 182 36.88 13.49 -25.15
CA GLN A 182 37.55 12.35 -25.76
C GLN A 182 38.05 12.64 -27.19
N SER A 183 37.27 13.37 -28.00
CA SER A 183 37.70 13.80 -29.34
C SER A 183 38.87 14.79 -29.29
N SER A 184 39.03 15.56 -28.22
CA SER A 184 40.16 16.48 -28.05
C SER A 184 41.49 15.79 -27.70
N ARG A 185 41.42 14.53 -27.21
CA ARG A 185 42.58 13.70 -26.85
C ARG A 185 42.97 12.68 -27.91
N ALA A 186 42.10 12.37 -28.87
CA ALA A 186 42.43 11.43 -29.92
C ALA A 186 43.45 12.09 -30.86
N ASP A 187 44.69 11.58 -30.86
CA ASP A 187 45.81 12.17 -31.58
C ASP A 187 45.48 12.40 -33.05
N LEU A 188 45.37 13.68 -33.41
CA LEU A 188 45.07 14.15 -34.77
C LEU A 188 46.18 13.75 -35.76
N ILE A 189 47.38 13.43 -35.25
CA ILE A 189 48.55 13.01 -36.03
C ILE A 189 48.43 11.55 -36.49
N GLU A 190 47.79 10.68 -35.69
CA GLU A 190 47.61 9.27 -36.03
C GLU A 190 46.52 9.09 -37.11
N GLY A 191 45.47 9.91 -37.06
CA GLY A 191 44.37 9.89 -38.04
C GLY A 191 44.75 10.32 -39.47
N LEU A 192 45.90 10.99 -39.66
CA LEU A 192 46.44 11.33 -40.99
C LEU A 192 47.31 10.21 -41.58
N LYS A 193 47.99 9.41 -40.74
CA LYS A 193 48.78 8.23 -41.17
C LYS A 193 47.92 6.99 -41.44
N GLU A 194 46.69 6.94 -40.92
CA GLU A 194 45.80 5.77 -40.98
C GLU A 194 44.89 5.68 -42.23
N SER A 195 45.04 6.56 -43.23
CA SER A 195 44.13 6.61 -44.39
C SER A 195 44.09 5.34 -45.26
N ASN A 196 44.86 4.28 -44.96
CA ASN A 196 44.92 3.08 -45.79
C ASN A 196 44.80 1.72 -45.08
N ARG A 197 44.43 1.66 -43.78
CA ARG A 197 44.07 0.38 -43.11
C ARG A 197 42.79 0.55 -42.30
N THR A 198 41.67 0.11 -42.88
CA THR A 198 40.39 -0.23 -42.21
C THR A 198 40.03 0.54 -40.93
N MET A 199 39.13 1.51 -41.09
CA MET A 199 38.26 2.14 -40.09
C MET A 199 38.05 1.33 -38.79
N SER A 200 38.97 1.43 -37.83
CA SER A 200 38.74 0.93 -36.48
C SER A 200 38.86 2.10 -35.53
N ALA A 201 37.75 2.51 -34.93
CA ALA A 201 37.76 3.46 -33.82
C ALA A 201 38.75 2.96 -32.75
N SER A 202 39.38 3.86 -31.98
CA SER A 202 40.41 3.47 -31.01
C SER A 202 39.91 2.34 -30.10
N ARG A 203 40.77 1.35 -29.80
CA ARG A 203 40.41 0.17 -28.96
C ARG A 203 39.71 0.55 -27.65
N GLY A 204 40.03 1.72 -27.09
CA GLY A 204 39.36 2.27 -25.90
C GLY A 204 37.90 2.66 -26.12
N GLN A 205 37.56 3.25 -27.27
CA GLN A 205 36.18 3.64 -27.62
C GLN A 205 35.27 2.42 -27.81
N HIS A 206 35.77 1.36 -28.43
CA HIS A 206 35.04 0.09 -28.54
C HIS A 206 34.80 -0.57 -27.17
N ARG A 207 35.80 -0.59 -26.26
CA ARG A 207 35.63 -1.17 -24.92
C ARG A 207 34.62 -0.39 -24.07
N PHE A 208 34.66 0.95 -24.12
CA PHE A 208 33.71 1.79 -23.39
C PHE A 208 32.28 1.62 -23.90
N ARG A 209 32.07 1.69 -25.23
CA ARG A 209 30.76 1.45 -25.83
C ARG A 209 30.22 0.06 -25.48
N ARG A 210 31.08 -0.97 -25.52
CA ARG A 210 30.69 -2.32 -25.14
C ARG A 210 30.28 -2.40 -23.66
N GLY A 211 30.99 -1.71 -22.77
CA GLY A 211 30.61 -1.56 -21.36
C GLY A 211 29.25 -0.89 -21.18
N LEU A 212 29.02 0.25 -21.84
CA LEU A 212 27.74 0.97 -21.81
C LEU A 212 26.57 0.10 -22.27
N VAL A 213 26.74 -0.64 -23.37
CA VAL A 213 25.72 -1.55 -23.90
C VAL A 213 25.48 -2.71 -22.93
N SER A 214 26.55 -3.31 -22.37
CA SER A 214 26.41 -4.39 -21.39
C SER A 214 25.64 -3.94 -20.13
N VAL A 215 25.97 -2.77 -19.57
CA VAL A 215 25.26 -2.20 -18.41
C VAL A 215 23.81 -1.90 -18.76
N GLN A 216 23.56 -1.32 -19.93
CA GLN A 216 22.21 -1.03 -20.41
C GLN A 216 21.35 -2.29 -20.54
N VAL A 217 21.88 -3.34 -21.17
CA VAL A 217 21.16 -4.62 -21.34
C VAL A 217 20.90 -5.26 -20.00
N ALA A 218 21.90 -5.31 -19.11
CA ALA A 218 21.75 -5.86 -17.76
C ALA A 218 20.64 -5.13 -16.97
N LEU A 219 20.67 -3.80 -16.98
CA LEU A 219 19.72 -2.98 -16.24
C LEU A 219 18.30 -3.04 -16.86
N SER A 220 18.21 -3.18 -18.18
CA SER A 220 16.93 -3.44 -18.88
C SER A 220 16.34 -4.81 -18.50
N MET A 221 17.17 -5.86 -18.41
CA MET A 221 16.75 -7.19 -17.97
C MET A 221 16.26 -7.17 -16.51
N VAL A 222 16.95 -6.45 -15.62
CA VAL A 222 16.55 -6.32 -14.21
C VAL A 222 15.20 -5.60 -14.10
N LEU A 223 15.00 -4.48 -14.81
CA LEU A 223 13.73 -3.76 -14.80
C LEU A 223 12.57 -4.60 -15.37
N LEU A 224 12.82 -5.33 -16.46
CA LEU A 224 11.82 -6.21 -17.05
C LEU A 224 11.44 -7.35 -16.09
N ALA A 225 12.41 -7.99 -15.44
CA ALA A 225 12.16 -9.03 -14.46
C ALA A 225 11.38 -8.49 -13.24
N ALA A 226 11.77 -7.33 -12.72
CA ALA A 226 11.07 -6.68 -11.61
C ALA A 226 9.62 -6.34 -11.97
N ALA A 227 9.38 -5.78 -13.16
CA ALA A 227 8.04 -5.47 -13.65
C ALA A 227 7.19 -6.75 -13.81
N ALA A 228 7.75 -7.81 -14.38
CA ALA A 228 7.06 -9.10 -14.52
C ALA A 228 6.74 -9.74 -13.16
N MET A 229 7.64 -9.64 -12.18
CA MET A 229 7.39 -10.10 -10.80
C MET A 229 6.29 -9.29 -10.11
N LEU A 230 6.28 -7.96 -10.26
CA LEU A 230 5.23 -7.12 -9.70
C LEU A 230 3.87 -7.41 -10.35
N ALA A 231 3.82 -7.53 -11.68
CA ALA A 231 2.60 -7.86 -12.40
C ALA A 231 2.08 -9.26 -12.00
N SER A 232 2.96 -10.26 -11.93
CA SER A 232 2.56 -11.61 -11.50
C SER A 232 2.14 -11.65 -10.03
N SER A 233 2.78 -10.90 -9.14
CA SER A 233 2.37 -10.75 -7.75
C SER A 233 0.98 -10.11 -7.63
N PHE A 234 0.73 -9.04 -8.39
CA PHE A 234 -0.57 -8.38 -8.44
C PHE A 234 -1.68 -9.32 -8.95
N VAL A 235 -1.41 -10.08 -10.03
CA VAL A 235 -2.35 -11.09 -10.56
C VAL A 235 -2.61 -12.18 -9.52
N ARG A 236 -1.57 -12.66 -8.81
CA ARG A 236 -1.72 -13.66 -7.74
C ARG A 236 -2.54 -13.14 -6.56
N LEU A 237 -2.29 -11.91 -6.13
CA LEU A 237 -3.05 -11.25 -5.07
C LEU A 237 -4.52 -11.04 -5.50
N SER A 238 -4.74 -10.58 -6.72
CA SER A 238 -6.09 -10.31 -7.24
C SER A 238 -6.93 -11.59 -7.42
N ASN A 239 -6.29 -12.71 -7.72
CA ASN A 239 -6.93 -14.02 -7.84
C ASN A 239 -6.88 -14.86 -6.56
N GLN A 240 -6.41 -14.29 -5.45
CA GLN A 240 -6.31 -15.02 -4.19
C GLN A 240 -7.71 -15.31 -3.64
N GLU A 241 -7.95 -16.55 -3.22
CA GLU A 241 -9.20 -16.93 -2.56
C GLU A 241 -9.35 -16.14 -1.25
N THR A 242 -10.34 -15.26 -1.24
CA THR A 242 -10.70 -14.40 -0.12
C THR A 242 -11.53 -15.13 0.95
N GLY A 243 -12.05 -16.31 0.61
CA GLY A 243 -12.98 -17.07 1.46
C GLY A 243 -14.43 -16.59 1.40
N PHE A 244 -14.71 -15.56 0.60
CA PHE A 244 -16.05 -15.01 0.37
C PHE A 244 -16.22 -14.58 -1.09
N ARG A 245 -17.45 -14.54 -1.59
CA ARG A 245 -17.76 -14.08 -2.94
C ARG A 245 -18.26 -12.64 -2.91
N SER A 246 -17.61 -11.77 -3.68
CA SER A 246 -17.99 -10.36 -3.85
C SER A 246 -18.75 -10.09 -5.17
N ASP A 247 -18.90 -11.09 -6.03
CA ASP A 247 -19.67 -10.92 -7.27
C ASP A 247 -21.17 -10.79 -6.97
N HIS A 248 -21.82 -9.83 -7.60
CA HIS A 248 -23.25 -9.54 -7.43
C HIS A 248 -23.65 -9.17 -5.99
N VAL A 249 -22.70 -8.75 -5.15
CA VAL A 249 -22.96 -8.26 -3.80
C VAL A 249 -22.86 -6.75 -3.77
N TRP A 250 -23.90 -6.09 -3.28
CA TRP A 250 -23.91 -4.66 -3.02
C TRP A 250 -23.71 -4.41 -1.52
N ALA A 251 -22.74 -3.58 -1.18
CA ALA A 251 -22.48 -3.16 0.20
C ALA A 251 -22.75 -1.65 0.32
N ALA A 252 -23.48 -1.27 1.37
CA ALA A 252 -23.78 0.12 1.68
C ALA A 252 -23.57 0.39 3.18
N GLY A 253 -23.04 1.57 3.50
CA GLY A 253 -22.90 2.04 4.87
C GLY A 253 -24.12 2.84 5.31
N ILE A 254 -24.60 2.59 6.53
CA ILE A 254 -25.75 3.31 7.11
C ILE A 254 -25.32 3.99 8.39
N GLY A 255 -25.48 5.31 8.46
CA GLY A 255 -25.29 6.09 9.67
C GLY A 255 -26.61 6.26 10.41
N LEU A 256 -26.67 5.86 11.68
CA LEU A 256 -27.82 6.09 12.55
C LEU A 256 -27.52 7.26 13.51
N PRO A 257 -28.14 8.44 13.33
CA PRO A 257 -27.90 9.59 14.20
C PRO A 257 -28.37 9.29 15.64
N ALA A 258 -27.48 9.51 16.61
CA ALA A 258 -27.76 9.23 18.02
C ALA A 258 -28.98 9.99 18.58
N GLY A 259 -29.28 11.18 18.06
CA GLY A 259 -30.45 11.96 18.48
C GLY A 259 -31.79 11.35 18.06
N ARG A 260 -31.84 10.55 16.99
CA ARG A 260 -33.06 9.89 16.48
C ARG A 260 -33.17 8.43 16.91
N TYR A 261 -32.03 7.77 17.12
CA TYR A 261 -31.94 6.37 17.54
C TYR A 261 -31.09 6.24 18.81
N PRO A 262 -31.58 6.71 19.97
CA PRO A 262 -30.80 6.77 21.20
C PRO A 262 -30.63 5.39 21.86
N ASP A 263 -31.64 4.53 21.78
CA ASP A 263 -31.64 3.21 22.41
C ASP A 263 -31.19 2.10 21.46
N PRO A 264 -30.56 1.02 21.98
CA PRO A 264 -30.21 -0.17 21.20
C PRO A 264 -31.42 -0.77 20.47
N ALA A 265 -32.54 -0.97 21.19
CA ALA A 265 -33.73 -1.60 20.63
C ALA A 265 -34.31 -0.86 19.41
N SER A 266 -34.30 0.48 19.38
CA SER A 266 -34.70 1.26 18.21
C SER A 266 -33.78 1.06 17.01
N ARG A 267 -32.48 0.90 17.23
CA ARG A 267 -31.50 0.61 16.17
C ARG A 267 -31.68 -0.81 15.63
N ALA A 268 -31.92 -1.78 16.51
CA ALA A 268 -32.24 -3.16 16.14
C ALA A 268 -33.52 -3.24 15.29
N ARG A 269 -34.62 -2.59 15.73
CA ARG A 269 -35.87 -2.52 14.97
C ARG A 269 -35.69 -1.87 13.60
N PHE A 270 -34.87 -0.82 13.49
CA PHE A 270 -34.57 -0.20 12.20
C PHE A 270 -33.82 -1.18 11.28
N ALA A 271 -32.75 -1.82 11.79
CA ALA A 271 -31.96 -2.76 11.00
C ALA A 271 -32.81 -3.95 10.51
N GLN A 272 -33.67 -4.49 11.37
CA GLN A 272 -34.59 -5.57 11.01
C GLN A 272 -35.54 -5.16 9.88
N ARG A 273 -36.26 -4.04 10.02
CA ARG A 273 -37.17 -3.55 8.97
C ARG A 273 -36.46 -3.29 7.66
N LEU A 274 -35.25 -2.72 7.71
CA LEU A 274 -34.47 -2.45 6.52
C LEU A 274 -34.12 -3.74 5.78
N VAL A 275 -33.66 -4.78 6.49
CA VAL A 275 -33.35 -6.08 5.88
C VAL A 275 -34.60 -6.70 5.27
N GLU A 276 -35.74 -6.65 5.97
CA GLU A 276 -37.03 -7.16 5.46
C GLU A 276 -37.48 -6.44 4.18
N GLU A 277 -37.42 -5.11 4.14
CA GLU A 277 -37.79 -4.31 2.97
C GLU A 277 -36.85 -4.53 1.77
N VAL A 278 -35.54 -4.60 2.02
CA VAL A 278 -34.55 -4.86 0.96
C VAL A 278 -34.70 -6.28 0.43
N GLN A 279 -34.93 -7.27 1.30
CA GLN A 279 -35.12 -8.66 0.88
C GLN A 279 -36.43 -8.86 0.10
N ALA A 280 -37.47 -8.07 0.37
CA ALA A 280 -38.71 -8.09 -0.40
C ALA A 280 -38.60 -7.44 -1.80
N SER A 281 -37.48 -6.76 -2.10
CA SER A 281 -37.30 -6.05 -3.36
C SER A 281 -36.99 -7.01 -4.53
N PRO A 282 -37.57 -6.79 -5.73
CA PRO A 282 -37.31 -7.64 -6.89
C PRO A 282 -35.82 -7.69 -7.26
N GLY A 283 -35.29 -8.90 -7.43
CA GLY A 283 -33.88 -9.13 -7.81
C GLY A 283 -32.91 -9.28 -6.64
N VAL A 284 -33.36 -9.12 -5.39
CA VAL A 284 -32.56 -9.41 -4.19
C VAL A 284 -32.76 -10.87 -3.77
N GLU A 285 -31.67 -11.65 -3.72
CA GLU A 285 -31.72 -13.05 -3.28
C GLU A 285 -31.62 -13.17 -1.74
N VAL A 286 -30.71 -12.40 -1.14
CA VAL A 286 -30.43 -12.39 0.31
C VAL A 286 -30.03 -10.98 0.73
N ALA A 287 -30.54 -10.51 1.87
CA ALA A 287 -30.10 -9.29 2.52
C ALA A 287 -29.59 -9.60 3.94
N ALA A 288 -28.55 -8.89 4.37
CA ALA A 288 -27.98 -9.03 5.71
C ALA A 288 -27.24 -7.75 6.12
N THR A 289 -27.11 -7.53 7.43
CA THR A 289 -26.32 -6.44 8.01
C THR A 289 -25.07 -6.98 8.70
N VAL A 290 -23.98 -6.22 8.60
CA VAL A 290 -22.69 -6.50 9.26
C VAL A 290 -22.08 -5.20 9.77
N ASP A 291 -21.33 -5.28 10.87
CA ASP A 291 -20.74 -4.11 11.52
C ASP A 291 -19.61 -3.50 10.70
N ALA A 292 -18.87 -4.34 9.98
CA ALA A 292 -18.03 -3.93 8.88
C ALA A 292 -17.79 -5.08 7.91
N VAL A 293 -17.86 -4.77 6.61
CA VAL A 293 -17.61 -5.73 5.54
C VAL A 293 -16.14 -6.17 5.53
N PRO A 294 -15.82 -7.40 5.08
CA PRO A 294 -14.44 -7.84 4.92
C PRO A 294 -13.60 -6.84 4.11
N LEU A 295 -12.35 -6.62 4.52
CA LEU A 295 -11.39 -5.72 3.86
C LEU A 295 -11.75 -4.23 3.85
N SER A 296 -12.77 -3.79 4.60
CA SER A 296 -13.14 -2.37 4.68
C SER A 296 -12.19 -1.52 5.56
N GLY A 297 -11.16 -2.14 6.15
CA GLY A 297 -10.28 -1.51 7.15
C GLY A 297 -10.90 -1.36 8.54
N ASN A 298 -12.23 -1.47 8.67
CA ASN A 298 -12.93 -1.44 9.95
C ASN A 298 -13.04 -2.86 10.53
N TYR A 299 -12.62 -3.03 11.77
CA TYR A 299 -12.73 -4.30 12.48
C TYR A 299 -12.83 -4.08 13.99
N SER A 300 -13.52 -5.01 14.64
CA SER A 300 -13.61 -5.09 16.10
C SER A 300 -12.83 -6.30 16.57
N GLN A 301 -12.21 -6.20 17.74
CA GLN A 301 -11.62 -7.36 18.39
C GLN A 301 -12.25 -7.54 19.77
N THR A 302 -12.37 -8.78 20.20
CA THR A 302 -13.02 -9.13 21.46
C THR A 302 -12.16 -10.12 22.23
N PRO A 303 -11.93 -9.91 23.54
CA PRO A 303 -11.22 -10.87 24.36
C PRO A 303 -12.02 -12.17 24.46
N TYR A 304 -11.32 -13.29 24.42
CA TYR A 304 -11.92 -14.60 24.54
C TYR A 304 -11.06 -15.53 25.42
N ALA A 305 -11.70 -16.52 26.03
CA ALA A 305 -11.01 -17.61 26.72
C ALA A 305 -11.84 -18.89 26.64
N ARG A 306 -11.16 -20.04 26.68
CA ARG A 306 -11.80 -21.33 26.91
C ARG A 306 -12.34 -21.39 28.35
N THR A 307 -13.51 -22.01 28.54
CA THR A 307 -14.08 -22.21 29.88
C THR A 307 -13.45 -23.40 30.61
N ASP A 308 -12.91 -24.37 29.88
CA ASP A 308 -12.21 -25.53 30.40
C ASP A 308 -10.74 -25.20 30.72
N GLY A 309 -10.55 -24.52 31.84
CA GLY A 309 -9.24 -24.15 32.37
C GLY A 309 -9.36 -23.11 33.49
N ASN A 310 -8.23 -22.54 33.90
CA ASN A 310 -8.22 -21.33 34.70
C ASN A 310 -8.13 -20.13 33.75
N PRO A 311 -9.27 -19.50 33.37
CA PRO A 311 -9.27 -18.46 32.35
C PRO A 311 -8.44 -17.27 32.83
N LEU A 312 -7.59 -16.75 31.96
CA LEU A 312 -6.84 -15.53 32.25
C LEU A 312 -7.81 -14.40 32.62
N PRO A 313 -7.38 -13.47 33.49
CA PRO A 313 -8.09 -12.22 33.70
C PRO A 313 -8.37 -11.53 32.37
N VAL A 314 -9.50 -10.83 32.23
CA VAL A 314 -9.97 -10.29 30.94
C VAL A 314 -8.93 -9.41 30.25
N ASN A 315 -8.17 -8.62 31.01
CA ASN A 315 -7.11 -7.76 30.51
C ASN A 315 -5.88 -8.51 29.94
N GLN A 316 -5.74 -9.81 30.21
CA GLN A 316 -4.67 -10.67 29.70
C GLN A 316 -5.14 -11.66 28.64
N ARG A 317 -6.44 -11.66 28.30
CA ARG A 317 -7.00 -12.58 27.31
C ARG A 317 -6.54 -12.22 25.90
N PRO A 318 -6.29 -13.22 25.04
CA PRO A 318 -6.06 -12.97 23.63
C PRO A 318 -7.29 -12.33 22.99
N LEU A 319 -7.04 -11.51 21.97
CA LEU A 319 -8.06 -10.80 21.21
C LEU A 319 -8.33 -11.53 19.90
N GLY A 320 -9.59 -11.80 19.61
CA GLY A 320 -10.03 -12.38 18.35
C GLY A 320 -10.77 -11.36 17.51
N LEU A 321 -10.57 -11.39 16.19
CA LEU A 321 -11.40 -10.60 15.28
C LEU A 321 -12.85 -10.98 15.50
N THR A 322 -13.74 -9.99 15.61
CA THR A 322 -15.15 -10.21 15.89
C THR A 322 -16.00 -9.42 14.91
N ARG A 323 -17.00 -10.10 14.35
CA ARG A 323 -18.01 -9.53 13.46
C ARG A 323 -19.39 -9.75 14.04
N SER A 324 -20.14 -8.66 14.16
CA SER A 324 -21.56 -8.71 14.49
C SER A 324 -22.35 -8.80 13.19
N ILE A 325 -23.13 -9.86 13.03
CA ILE A 325 -23.84 -10.17 11.77
C ILE A 325 -25.31 -10.45 12.03
N SER A 326 -26.17 -10.16 11.04
CA SER A 326 -27.53 -10.68 11.00
C SER A 326 -27.57 -12.08 10.37
N PRO A 327 -28.67 -12.84 10.57
CA PRO A 327 -28.94 -14.05 9.79
C PRO A 327 -28.82 -13.78 8.28
N GLY A 328 -28.35 -14.77 7.53
CA GLY A 328 -28.21 -14.69 6.06
C GLY A 328 -26.89 -14.11 5.57
N TYR A 329 -26.06 -13.53 6.44
CA TYR A 329 -24.77 -12.95 6.07
C TYR A 329 -23.84 -13.94 5.35
N PHE A 330 -23.70 -15.16 5.88
CA PHE A 330 -22.81 -16.14 5.24
C PHE A 330 -23.34 -16.57 3.88
N ARG A 331 -24.67 -16.64 3.72
CA ARG A 331 -25.30 -16.97 2.44
C ARG A 331 -25.12 -15.85 1.42
N ALA A 332 -25.30 -14.60 1.83
CA ALA A 332 -25.09 -13.42 0.97
C ALA A 332 -23.66 -13.37 0.42
N LEU A 333 -22.67 -13.72 1.25
CA LEU A 333 -21.26 -13.78 0.85
C LEU A 333 -20.80 -15.16 0.35
N ARG A 334 -21.70 -16.14 0.28
CA ARG A 334 -21.43 -17.54 -0.07
C ARG A 334 -20.26 -18.17 0.70
N ILE A 335 -20.16 -17.83 1.98
CA ILE A 335 -19.20 -18.43 2.91
C ILE A 335 -19.78 -19.80 3.33
N PRO A 336 -19.04 -20.91 3.17
CA PRO A 336 -19.56 -22.24 3.44
C PRO A 336 -19.71 -22.48 4.95
N LEU A 337 -20.88 -22.99 5.36
CA LEU A 337 -21.07 -23.57 6.70
C LEU A 337 -20.48 -24.99 6.70
N LEU A 338 -19.49 -25.22 7.55
CA LEU A 338 -18.75 -26.49 7.61
C LEU A 338 -19.35 -27.44 8.65
N ALA A 339 -19.88 -26.91 9.76
CA ALA A 339 -20.51 -27.68 10.81
C ALA A 339 -21.51 -26.85 11.61
N GLY A 340 -22.52 -27.49 12.20
CA GLY A 340 -23.51 -26.83 13.06
C GLY A 340 -24.58 -26.08 12.29
N ARG A 341 -24.94 -24.88 12.78
CA ARG A 341 -26.00 -24.03 12.21
C ARG A 341 -25.60 -22.56 12.11
N GLU A 342 -26.32 -21.82 11.28
CA GLU A 342 -26.27 -20.35 11.23
C GLU A 342 -27.10 -19.73 12.38
N PHE A 343 -26.92 -18.42 12.60
CA PHE A 343 -27.78 -17.63 13.47
C PHE A 343 -29.21 -17.56 12.95
N THR A 344 -30.15 -17.55 13.88
CA THR A 344 -31.58 -17.41 13.66
C THR A 344 -32.09 -16.21 14.45
N GLU A 345 -33.31 -15.76 14.16
CA GLU A 345 -33.95 -14.64 14.88
C GLU A 345 -34.07 -14.90 16.39
N ARG A 346 -34.11 -16.16 16.82
CA ARG A 346 -34.19 -16.56 18.24
C ARG A 346 -32.89 -16.38 19.01
N ASP A 347 -31.77 -16.23 18.30
CA ASP A 347 -30.46 -16.01 18.91
C ASP A 347 -30.24 -14.53 19.27
N ALA A 348 -31.23 -13.65 19.00
CA ALA A 348 -31.17 -12.22 19.27
C ALA A 348 -31.87 -11.84 20.60
N ALA A 349 -31.16 -11.05 21.41
CA ALA A 349 -31.57 -10.36 22.65
C ALA A 349 -31.86 -11.22 23.91
N ASP A 350 -32.71 -12.25 23.84
CA ASP A 350 -33.20 -12.96 25.06
C ASP A 350 -32.70 -14.42 25.17
N GLY A 351 -31.95 -14.89 24.18
CA GLY A 351 -31.37 -16.23 24.14
C GLY A 351 -30.00 -16.34 24.80
N PRO A 352 -29.51 -17.57 25.07
CA PRO A 352 -28.12 -17.78 25.48
C PRO A 352 -27.18 -17.21 24.41
N LEU A 353 -26.07 -16.60 24.85
CA LEU A 353 -25.09 -16.04 23.93
C LEU A 353 -24.50 -17.17 23.07
N VAL A 354 -24.56 -17.00 21.76
CA VAL A 354 -24.04 -17.98 20.80
C VAL A 354 -23.01 -17.34 19.87
N VAL A 355 -22.02 -18.12 19.47
CA VAL A 355 -20.95 -17.71 18.55
C VAL A 355 -20.74 -18.74 17.45
N ILE A 356 -20.32 -18.26 16.29
CA ILE A 356 -19.88 -19.08 15.15
C ILE A 356 -18.40 -18.82 14.94
N LEU A 357 -17.63 -19.89 14.74
CA LEU A 357 -16.17 -19.84 14.59
C LEU A 357 -15.77 -19.95 13.13
N SER A 358 -14.68 -19.29 12.73
CA SER A 358 -13.97 -19.69 11.51
C SER A 358 -13.31 -21.07 11.68
N SER A 359 -13.03 -21.77 10.57
CA SER A 359 -12.36 -23.08 10.58
C SER A 359 -10.98 -23.02 11.27
N SER A 360 -10.21 -21.96 11.03
CA SER A 360 -8.92 -21.70 11.68
C SER A 360 -9.07 -21.54 13.19
N THR A 361 -10.09 -20.80 13.62
CA THR A 361 -10.41 -20.57 15.04
C THR A 361 -10.82 -21.86 15.73
N ALA A 362 -11.68 -22.65 15.09
CA ALA A 362 -12.11 -23.94 15.60
C ALA A 362 -10.93 -24.89 15.80
N LYS A 363 -10.05 -25.03 14.79
CA LYS A 363 -8.84 -25.87 14.88
C LYS A 363 -7.86 -25.40 15.95
N ARG A 364 -7.73 -24.09 16.14
CA ARG A 364 -6.82 -23.50 17.11
C ARG A 364 -7.31 -23.68 18.55
N LEU A 365 -8.60 -23.44 18.79
CA LEU A 365 -9.16 -23.52 20.14
C LEU A 365 -9.46 -24.95 20.55
N PHE A 366 -9.91 -25.79 19.62
CA PHE A 366 -10.38 -27.14 19.87
C PHE A 366 -9.62 -28.15 18.97
N PRO A 367 -8.29 -28.28 19.13
CA PRO A 367 -7.50 -29.18 18.29
C PRO A 367 -7.96 -30.62 18.51
N ASN A 368 -8.40 -31.29 17.44
CA ASN A 368 -8.92 -32.66 17.44
C ASN A 368 -10.18 -32.89 18.31
N GLU A 369 -10.88 -31.82 18.70
CA GLU A 369 -12.14 -31.89 19.42
C GLU A 369 -13.30 -31.37 18.54
N ASN A 370 -14.53 -31.81 18.81
CA ASN A 370 -15.71 -31.19 18.21
C ASN A 370 -15.97 -29.84 18.91
N PRO A 371 -15.89 -28.70 18.20
CA PRO A 371 -16.12 -27.39 18.81
C PRO A 371 -17.59 -27.12 19.11
N LEU A 372 -18.53 -27.82 18.46
CA LEU A 372 -19.97 -27.56 18.63
C LEU A 372 -20.45 -27.89 20.04
N GLY A 373 -21.25 -27.01 20.63
CA GLY A 373 -21.76 -27.11 22.01
C GLY A 373 -20.74 -26.79 23.09
N LYS A 374 -19.48 -26.51 22.73
CA LYS A 374 -18.46 -26.05 23.68
C LYS A 374 -18.74 -24.61 24.08
N GLN A 375 -18.33 -24.27 25.29
CA GLN A 375 -18.49 -22.93 25.84
C GLN A 375 -17.16 -22.16 25.82
N LEU A 376 -17.27 -20.86 25.62
CA LEU A 376 -16.17 -19.91 25.63
C LEU A 376 -16.59 -18.70 26.47
N LEU A 377 -15.67 -18.10 27.21
CA LEU A 377 -15.87 -16.76 27.73
C LEU A 377 -15.59 -15.76 26.62
N PHE A 378 -16.56 -14.94 26.28
CA PHE A 378 -16.52 -14.02 25.16
C PHE A 378 -17.04 -12.64 25.56
N GLY A 379 -16.40 -11.59 25.08
CA GLY A 379 -16.84 -10.22 25.39
C GLY A 379 -16.32 -9.70 26.72
N VAL A 380 -16.84 -8.53 27.08
CA VAL A 380 -16.52 -7.81 28.32
C VAL A 380 -17.77 -7.37 29.07
N ASP A 381 -18.96 -7.83 28.63
CA ASP A 381 -20.25 -7.26 29.02
C ASP A 381 -20.54 -7.34 30.53
N ASN A 382 -19.97 -8.32 31.23
CA ASN A 382 -20.05 -8.50 32.69
C ASN A 382 -18.69 -8.32 33.41
N GLY A 383 -17.69 -7.74 32.74
CA GLY A 383 -16.32 -7.61 33.24
C GLY A 383 -15.46 -8.88 33.18
N ASN A 384 -16.05 -10.07 33.05
CA ASN A 384 -15.37 -11.37 32.97
C ASN A 384 -15.61 -12.13 31.65
N GLY A 385 -16.36 -11.54 30.72
CA GLY A 385 -16.89 -12.21 29.53
C GLY A 385 -18.15 -13.02 29.83
N LEU A 386 -19.07 -13.03 28.88
CA LEU A 386 -20.27 -13.86 28.92
C LEU A 386 -19.92 -15.25 28.41
N VAL A 387 -20.59 -16.27 28.97
CA VAL A 387 -20.48 -17.64 28.47
C VAL A 387 -21.22 -17.69 27.13
N ALA A 388 -20.47 -17.95 26.07
CA ALA A 388 -20.97 -18.14 24.72
C ALA A 388 -20.85 -19.60 24.30
N GLU A 389 -21.93 -20.16 23.74
CA GLU A 389 -21.92 -21.50 23.15
C GLU A 389 -21.53 -21.44 21.66
N VAL A 390 -20.66 -22.36 21.23
CA VAL A 390 -20.30 -22.51 19.83
C VAL A 390 -21.38 -23.30 19.10
N VAL A 391 -22.11 -22.66 18.19
CA VAL A 391 -23.23 -23.28 17.46
C VAL A 391 -22.92 -23.62 16.00
N GLY A 392 -21.80 -23.12 15.48
CA GLY A 392 -21.42 -23.36 14.09
C GLY A 392 -19.95 -23.09 13.80
N VAL A 393 -19.48 -23.66 12.69
CA VAL A 393 -18.16 -23.43 12.11
C VAL A 393 -18.30 -23.11 10.63
N VAL A 394 -17.67 -22.04 10.17
CA VAL A 394 -17.71 -21.56 8.78
C VAL A 394 -16.32 -21.58 8.13
N GLY A 395 -16.28 -21.46 6.81
CA GLY A 395 -15.05 -21.28 6.04
C GLY A 395 -14.25 -20.05 6.49
N ASP A 396 -12.93 -20.11 6.31
CA ASP A 396 -12.04 -19.01 6.69
C ASP A 396 -12.15 -17.85 5.70
N VAL A 397 -12.29 -16.63 6.24
CA VAL A 397 -12.42 -15.40 5.47
C VAL A 397 -11.18 -14.52 5.69
N ARG A 398 -10.76 -13.80 4.64
CA ARG A 398 -9.72 -12.77 4.73
C ARG A 398 -10.37 -11.41 5.00
N SER A 399 -10.60 -11.11 6.28
CA SER A 399 -11.36 -9.95 6.73
C SER A 399 -10.52 -8.71 7.01
N ARG A 400 -9.22 -8.86 7.28
CA ARG A 400 -8.31 -7.74 7.61
C ARG A 400 -7.33 -7.42 6.47
N GLU A 401 -6.58 -8.41 6.01
CA GLU A 401 -5.57 -8.27 4.97
C GLU A 401 -5.72 -9.36 3.93
N LEU A 402 -5.60 -9.02 2.64
CA LEU A 402 -5.69 -10.02 1.58
C LEU A 402 -4.49 -10.97 1.61
N ALA A 403 -3.30 -10.49 1.97
CA ALA A 403 -2.08 -11.29 1.98
C ALA A 403 -2.05 -12.34 3.12
N LYS A 404 -2.70 -12.08 4.26
CA LYS A 404 -2.61 -12.90 5.48
C LYS A 404 -3.97 -13.46 5.90
N THR A 405 -4.02 -14.73 6.32
CA THR A 405 -5.22 -15.33 6.90
C THR A 405 -5.46 -14.81 8.31
N ASN A 406 -6.73 -14.71 8.72
CA ASN A 406 -7.06 -14.41 10.11
C ASN A 406 -6.82 -15.66 10.98
N ASP A 407 -5.99 -15.51 12.01
CA ASP A 407 -5.68 -16.63 12.90
C ASP A 407 -6.84 -16.95 13.85
N VAL A 408 -7.68 -15.95 14.15
CA VAL A 408 -8.87 -16.05 15.02
C VAL A 408 -9.94 -15.07 14.54
N GLU A 409 -11.11 -15.58 14.20
CA GLU A 409 -12.30 -14.83 13.79
C GLU A 409 -13.57 -15.47 14.36
N PHE A 410 -14.33 -14.65 15.06
CA PHE A 410 -15.60 -14.98 15.68
C PHE A 410 -16.72 -14.18 15.01
N TYR A 411 -17.85 -14.83 14.83
CA TYR A 411 -19.09 -14.19 14.45
C TYR A 411 -20.05 -14.26 15.62
N ARG A 412 -20.75 -13.16 15.87
CA ARG A 412 -21.79 -13.06 16.89
C ARG A 412 -23.06 -12.45 16.28
N PRO A 413 -24.25 -12.74 16.83
CA PRO A 413 -25.45 -12.04 16.42
C PRO A 413 -25.33 -10.54 16.72
N TRP A 414 -26.05 -9.73 15.95
CA TRP A 414 -26.10 -8.29 16.20
C TRP A 414 -26.54 -8.00 17.64
N PRO A 415 -25.75 -7.24 18.44
CA PRO A 415 -26.20 -6.83 19.76
C PRO A 415 -27.39 -5.87 19.56
N GLN A 416 -28.58 -6.31 20.00
CA GLN A 416 -29.79 -5.49 19.93
C GLN A 416 -29.82 -4.41 21.01
#